data_AF-A0A3M7I897-F1
#
_entry.id   AF-A0A3M7I897-F1
#
_cell.length_a   1.000
_cell.length_b   1.000
_cell.length_c   1.000
_cell.angle_alpha   90.00
_cell.angle_beta   90.00
_cell.angle_gamma   90.00
#
_symmetry.space_group_name_H-M   'P 1'
#
loop_
_entity.id
_entity.type
_entity.pdbx_description
1 polymer ?
#
loop_
_entity_poly.entity_id
_entity_poly.type
_entity_poly.pdbx_seq_one_letter_code
_entity_poly.pdbx_strand_id
1 'polypeptide(L)'
;MPNQPTGDPKQHGPSTFSKSLSGSCLCGSITVTIHDKDLFTRPRGHLCHCSNCRKVAGSYVASNLLIEAEKVTIGDKNGTLKCYENKATLSGNPVYRFFCSTDGNPVKSETAAYPGKVVVKMGMMPRIPQPEMEGFGLHRHEWQGTHEGVQIYKIKWAGLEKELMS
;
A
#
# COMPACT_ATOMS: atom_id res chain seq x y z
N MET A 1 -15.08 -25.52 -1.73
CA MET A 1 -14.02 -24.75 -1.06
C MET A 1 -12.68 -25.27 -1.57
N PRO A 2 -11.64 -24.44 -1.73
CA PRO A 2 -10.34 -24.94 -2.13
C PRO A 2 -9.82 -25.97 -1.11
N ASN A 3 -9.35 -27.12 -1.59
CA ASN A 3 -8.84 -28.22 -0.75
C ASN A 3 -7.40 -27.96 -0.24
N GLN A 4 -6.88 -26.74 -0.40
CA GLN A 4 -5.54 -26.29 -0.02
C GLN A 4 -5.57 -24.81 0.40
N PRO A 5 -4.67 -24.37 1.30
CA PRO A 5 -4.47 -22.95 1.58
C PRO A 5 -4.16 -22.16 0.31
N THR A 6 -4.80 -21.01 0.12
CA THR A 6 -4.56 -20.12 -1.03
C THR A 6 -3.74 -18.89 -0.61
N GLY A 7 -3.04 -18.28 -1.57
CA GLY A 7 -2.35 -17.00 -1.34
C GLY A 7 -0.96 -17.11 -0.69
N ASP A 8 -0.27 -18.24 -0.80
CA ASP A 8 1.14 -18.35 -0.37
C ASP A 8 2.05 -17.50 -1.29
N PRO A 9 2.68 -16.42 -0.79
CA PRO A 9 3.56 -15.58 -1.61
C PRO A 9 4.79 -16.33 -2.14
N LYS A 10 5.13 -17.51 -1.60
CA LYS A 10 6.23 -18.35 -2.10
C LYS A 10 5.89 -19.01 -3.44
N GLN A 11 4.61 -19.17 -3.76
CA GLN A 11 4.16 -19.63 -5.07
C GLN A 11 4.32 -18.55 -6.16
N HIS A 12 4.64 -17.32 -5.75
CA HIS A 12 4.81 -16.14 -6.59
C HIS A 12 6.26 -15.64 -6.51
N GLY A 13 7.17 -16.30 -7.22
CA GLY A 13 8.59 -15.98 -7.21
C GLY A 13 8.89 -14.58 -7.80
N PRO A 14 9.85 -13.81 -7.28
CA PRO A 14 10.14 -12.44 -7.77
C PRO A 14 10.34 -12.32 -9.28
N SER A 15 10.90 -13.35 -9.94
CA SER A 15 11.14 -13.38 -11.38
C SER A 15 9.85 -13.38 -12.22
N THR A 16 8.72 -13.82 -11.65
CA THR A 16 7.42 -13.81 -12.34
C THR A 16 6.85 -12.40 -12.54
N PHE A 17 7.45 -11.39 -11.93
CA PHE A 17 7.01 -9.99 -11.95
C PHE A 17 7.98 -9.06 -12.68
N SER A 18 8.81 -9.59 -13.58
CA SER A 18 9.85 -8.84 -14.29
C SER A 18 9.34 -7.66 -15.14
N LYS A 19 8.04 -7.62 -15.45
CA LYS A 19 7.41 -6.52 -16.20
C LYS A 19 6.35 -5.79 -15.41
N SER A 20 5.51 -6.52 -14.68
CA SER A 20 4.41 -5.96 -13.90
C SER A 20 3.98 -6.89 -12.77
N LEU A 21 3.25 -6.31 -11.81
CA LEU A 21 2.61 -7.02 -10.70
C LEU A 21 1.12 -6.72 -10.74
N SER A 22 0.29 -7.77 -10.81
CA SER A 22 -1.16 -7.65 -10.79
C SER A 22 -1.77 -8.29 -9.55
N GLY A 23 -2.79 -7.64 -9.00
CA GLY A 23 -3.61 -8.14 -7.90
C GLY A 23 -5.07 -7.72 -8.09
N SER A 24 -5.95 -8.24 -7.26
CA SER A 24 -7.38 -7.93 -7.33
C SER A 24 -7.98 -7.76 -5.95
N CYS A 25 -9.08 -6.99 -5.86
CA CYS A 25 -9.91 -7.01 -4.67
C CYS A 25 -10.47 -8.44 -4.43
N LEU A 26 -11.02 -8.67 -3.24
CA LEU A 26 -11.46 -9.98 -2.78
C LEU A 26 -12.57 -10.57 -3.66
N CYS A 27 -13.49 -9.74 -4.16
CA CYS A 27 -14.56 -10.15 -5.08
C CYS A 27 -14.11 -10.20 -6.56
N GLY A 28 -12.88 -9.79 -6.87
CA GLY A 28 -12.33 -9.78 -8.23
C GLY A 28 -12.96 -8.77 -9.18
N SER A 29 -13.72 -7.79 -8.68
CA SER A 29 -14.31 -6.70 -9.47
C SER A 29 -13.25 -5.71 -9.94
N ILE A 30 -12.32 -5.38 -9.04
CA ILE A 30 -11.23 -4.44 -9.28
C ILE A 30 -9.94 -5.23 -9.46
N THR A 31 -9.20 -4.92 -10.51
CA THR A 31 -7.84 -5.39 -10.77
C THR A 31 -6.89 -4.21 -10.81
N VAL A 32 -5.73 -4.34 -10.19
CA VAL A 32 -4.67 -3.33 -10.21
C VAL A 32 -3.42 -3.96 -10.79
N THR A 33 -2.84 -3.32 -11.80
CA THR A 33 -1.55 -3.70 -12.39
C THR A 33 -0.54 -2.58 -12.20
N ILE A 34 0.59 -2.91 -11.60
CA ILE A 34 1.73 -2.01 -11.40
C ILE A 34 2.81 -2.35 -12.42
N HIS A 35 3.23 -1.37 -13.22
CA HIS A 35 4.26 -1.49 -14.27
C HIS A 35 5.58 -0.91 -13.77
N ASP A 36 6.34 -1.70 -13.03
CA ASP A 36 7.61 -1.26 -12.48
C ASP A 36 8.59 -2.43 -12.33
N LYS A 37 9.62 -2.42 -13.18
CA LYS A 37 10.67 -3.46 -13.23
C LYS A 37 11.52 -3.54 -11.96
N ASP A 38 11.52 -2.49 -11.15
CA ASP A 38 12.34 -2.39 -9.96
C ASP A 38 11.58 -2.79 -8.69
N LEU A 39 10.37 -3.37 -8.82
CA LEU A 39 9.55 -3.78 -7.67
C LEU A 39 10.27 -4.75 -6.74
N PHE A 40 11.04 -5.69 -7.30
CA PHE A 40 11.68 -6.77 -6.54
C PHE A 40 13.21 -6.83 -6.69
N THR A 41 13.82 -5.86 -7.39
CA THR A 41 15.29 -5.75 -7.50
C THR A 41 15.90 -4.91 -6.38
N ARG A 42 15.07 -4.18 -5.62
CA ARG A 42 15.42 -3.38 -4.45
C ARG A 42 14.22 -3.28 -3.51
N PRO A 43 14.39 -2.86 -2.25
CA PRO A 43 13.25 -2.53 -1.38
C PRO A 43 12.33 -1.52 -2.07
N ARG A 44 11.01 -1.76 -1.96
CA ARG A 44 9.96 -0.92 -2.55
C ARG A 44 8.75 -0.82 -1.65
N GLY A 45 8.17 0.38 -1.61
CA GLY A 45 6.96 0.66 -0.84
C GLY A 45 7.27 1.01 0.61
N HIS A 46 6.23 1.18 1.42
CA HIS A 46 6.37 1.61 2.80
C HIS A 46 5.26 1.06 3.69
N LEU A 47 5.58 0.93 4.97
CA LEU A 47 4.62 0.65 6.02
C LEU A 47 4.17 1.97 6.67
N CYS A 48 2.90 2.08 7.04
CA CYS A 48 2.37 3.27 7.71
C CYS A 48 1.54 2.90 8.93
N HIS A 49 1.91 3.48 10.07
CA HIS A 49 1.32 3.21 11.39
C HIS A 49 0.29 4.25 11.82
N CYS A 50 -0.01 5.26 11.00
CA CYS A 50 -1.00 6.27 11.37
C CYS A 50 -2.39 5.63 11.56
N SER A 51 -3.19 6.20 12.47
CA SER A 51 -4.52 5.67 12.82
C SER A 51 -5.43 5.48 11.60
N ASN A 52 -5.40 6.41 10.64
CA ASN A 52 -6.21 6.29 9.44
C ASN A 52 -5.76 5.16 8.50
N CYS A 53 -4.45 4.95 8.37
CA CYS A 53 -3.92 3.85 7.59
C CYS A 53 -4.26 2.50 8.23
N ARG A 54 -4.17 2.40 9.56
CA ARG A 54 -4.61 1.22 10.32
C ARG A 54 -6.09 0.90 10.12
N LYS A 55 -6.96 1.92 10.26
CA LYS A 55 -8.42 1.78 10.03
C LYS A 55 -8.74 1.26 8.64
N VAL A 56 -8.09 1.81 7.62
CA VAL A 56 -8.31 1.41 6.22
C VAL A 56 -7.80 0.01 5.93
N ALA A 57 -6.64 -0.36 6.49
CA ALA A 57 -6.07 -1.69 6.31
C ALA A 57 -6.77 -2.77 7.14
N GLY A 58 -7.57 -2.39 8.14
CA GLY A 58 -8.09 -3.34 9.15
C GLY A 58 -6.97 -4.04 9.92
N SER A 59 -5.80 -3.41 10.07
CA SER A 59 -4.59 -4.00 10.62
C SER A 59 -3.81 -3.00 11.47
N TYR A 60 -2.89 -3.47 12.31
CA TYR A 60 -2.00 -2.62 13.11
C TYR A 60 -1.02 -1.80 12.26
N VAL A 61 -0.90 -2.12 10.96
CA VAL A 61 -0.05 -1.42 9.99
C VAL A 61 -0.67 -1.52 8.59
N ALA A 62 -0.47 -0.51 7.75
CA ALA A 62 -0.84 -0.57 6.34
C ALA A 62 0.40 -0.71 5.46
N SER A 63 0.39 -1.68 4.54
CA SER A 63 1.38 -1.80 3.47
C SER A 63 0.95 -1.04 2.22
N ASN A 64 1.83 -0.16 1.72
CA ASN A 64 1.53 0.80 0.68
C ASN A 64 2.69 0.93 -0.32
N LEU A 65 2.40 1.38 -1.53
CA LEU A 65 3.40 1.78 -2.52
C LEU A 65 3.05 3.17 -3.06
N LEU A 66 3.93 4.15 -2.84
CA LEU A 66 3.84 5.46 -3.50
C LEU A 66 4.57 5.37 -4.85
N ILE A 67 3.87 5.60 -5.94
CA ILE A 67 4.41 5.43 -7.30
C ILE A 67 3.75 6.42 -8.27
N GLU A 68 4.41 6.70 -9.39
CA GLU A 68 3.87 7.50 -10.49
C GLU A 68 2.53 6.92 -10.97
N ALA A 69 1.52 7.77 -11.11
CA ALA A 69 0.16 7.34 -11.46
C ALA A 69 0.11 6.63 -12.81
N GLU A 70 0.93 7.06 -13.78
CA GLU A 70 1.05 6.45 -15.11
C GLU A 70 1.54 4.99 -15.09
N LYS A 71 2.22 4.56 -14.03
CA LYS A 71 2.67 3.17 -13.87
C LYS A 71 1.59 2.26 -13.31
N VAL A 72 0.38 2.76 -13.05
CA VAL A 72 -0.70 1.98 -12.43
C VAL A 72 -1.91 1.93 -13.35
N THR A 73 -2.29 0.72 -13.76
CA THR A 73 -3.54 0.48 -14.47
C THR A 73 -4.57 -0.10 -13.51
N ILE A 74 -5.78 0.47 -13.49
CA ILE A 74 -6.90 -0.04 -12.69
C ILE A 74 -8.02 -0.45 -13.63
N GLY A 75 -8.41 -1.72 -13.57
CA GLY A 75 -9.63 -2.23 -14.18
C GLY A 75 -10.73 -2.35 -13.14
N ASP A 76 -11.95 -1.92 -13.46
CA ASP A 76 -13.13 -2.03 -12.59
C ASP A 76 -14.31 -2.57 -13.40
N LYS A 77 -14.35 -3.90 -13.56
CA LYS A 77 -15.24 -4.55 -14.52
C LYS A 77 -16.73 -4.36 -14.19
N ASN A 78 -17.06 -4.10 -12.92
CA ASN A 78 -18.43 -3.93 -12.46
C ASN A 78 -18.74 -2.52 -11.90
N GLY A 79 -17.86 -1.53 -12.08
CA GLY A 79 -18.11 -0.15 -11.62
C GLY A 79 -18.20 0.00 -10.08
N THR A 80 -17.42 -0.79 -9.35
CA THR A 80 -17.44 -0.90 -7.89
C THR A 80 -16.45 0.01 -7.17
N LEU A 81 -15.57 0.72 -7.90
CA LEU A 81 -14.61 1.65 -7.31
C LEU A 81 -15.34 2.89 -6.77
N LYS A 82 -15.27 3.10 -5.45
CA LYS A 82 -15.79 4.29 -4.77
C LYS A 82 -14.68 5.06 -4.09
N CYS A 83 -14.94 6.33 -3.80
CA CYS A 83 -14.00 7.22 -3.15
C CYS A 83 -14.58 7.77 -1.84
N TYR A 84 -13.76 7.81 -0.80
CA TYR A 84 -14.02 8.50 0.46
C TYR A 84 -12.99 9.62 0.65
N GLU A 85 -13.47 10.84 0.85
CA GLU A 85 -12.62 11.98 1.16
C GLU A 85 -12.27 12.00 2.66
N ASN A 86 -11.03 11.64 2.99
CA ASN A 86 -10.54 11.67 4.37
C ASN A 86 -9.88 13.01 4.69
N LYS A 87 -10.57 13.86 5.43
CA LYS A 87 -10.09 15.19 5.86
C LYS A 87 -9.29 15.19 7.17
N ALA A 88 -9.38 14.12 7.95
CA ALA A 88 -8.71 14.03 9.25
C ALA A 88 -7.22 13.69 9.09
N THR A 89 -6.40 14.61 8.56
CA THR A 89 -4.98 14.37 8.27
C THR A 89 -4.08 15.37 9.00
N LEU A 90 -2.89 14.93 9.42
CA LEU A 90 -1.90 15.81 10.05
C LEU A 90 -1.38 16.86 9.07
N SER A 91 -1.35 16.53 7.77
CA SER A 91 -0.86 17.42 6.71
C SER A 91 -1.81 18.56 6.33
N GLY A 92 -3.04 18.58 6.85
CA GLY A 92 -4.10 19.51 6.43
C GLY A 92 -4.70 19.21 5.04
N ASN A 93 -3.97 18.52 4.16
CA ASN A 93 -4.47 18.06 2.86
C ASN A 93 -5.42 16.86 3.00
N PRO A 94 -6.57 16.84 2.31
CA PRO A 94 -7.39 15.65 2.24
C PRO A 94 -6.64 14.50 1.56
N VAL A 95 -6.98 13.28 1.97
CA VAL A 95 -6.55 12.05 1.30
C VAL A 95 -7.79 11.39 0.71
N TYR A 96 -7.84 11.30 -0.61
CA TYR A 96 -8.91 10.61 -1.34
C TYR A 96 -8.61 9.11 -1.32
N ARG A 97 -9.49 8.32 -0.71
CA ARG A 97 -9.30 6.88 -0.52
C ARG A 97 -10.25 6.12 -1.41
N PHE A 98 -9.69 5.33 -2.32
CA PHE A 98 -10.46 4.53 -3.25
C PHE A 98 -10.56 3.08 -2.77
N PHE A 99 -11.74 2.50 -2.83
CA PHE A 99 -12.03 1.15 -2.34
C PHE A 99 -13.13 0.47 -3.17
N CYS A 100 -13.21 -0.86 -3.11
CA CYS A 100 -14.31 -1.60 -3.72
C CYS A 100 -15.55 -1.52 -2.82
N SER A 101 -16.69 -1.09 -3.36
CA SER A 101 -17.95 -1.04 -2.61
C SER A 101 -18.58 -2.40 -2.32
N THR A 102 -18.11 -3.46 -2.99
CA THR A 102 -18.66 -4.82 -2.81
C THR A 102 -18.02 -5.56 -1.64
N ASP A 103 -16.69 -5.45 -1.48
CA ASP A 103 -15.93 -6.20 -0.47
C ASP A 103 -15.14 -5.32 0.50
N GLY A 104 -15.19 -4.00 0.35
CA GLY A 104 -14.49 -3.03 1.19
C GLY A 104 -12.98 -2.96 0.97
N ASN A 105 -12.40 -3.72 0.03
CA ASN A 105 -10.96 -3.78 -0.15
C ASN A 105 -10.41 -2.40 -0.58
N PRO A 106 -9.41 -1.87 0.13
CA PRO A 106 -8.84 -0.57 -0.21
C PRO A 106 -7.90 -0.69 -1.41
N VAL A 107 -8.03 0.19 -2.39
CA VAL A 107 -7.35 0.09 -3.71
C VAL A 107 -6.17 1.04 -3.81
N LYS A 108 -6.43 2.35 -3.71
CA LYS A 108 -5.40 3.38 -3.77
C LYS A 108 -5.77 4.58 -2.90
N SER A 109 -4.83 5.48 -2.71
CA SER A 109 -5.11 6.81 -2.19
C SER A 109 -4.39 7.89 -2.98
N GLU A 110 -4.98 9.07 -3.03
CA GLU A 110 -4.44 10.26 -3.69
C GLU A 110 -4.46 11.45 -2.73
N THR A 111 -3.49 12.34 -2.88
CA THR A 111 -3.40 13.55 -2.06
C THR A 111 -2.56 14.60 -2.78
N ALA A 112 -2.90 15.87 -2.58
CA ALA A 112 -2.15 17.00 -3.13
C ALA A 112 -0.69 17.06 -2.63
N ALA A 113 -0.37 16.37 -1.52
CA ALA A 113 1.00 16.26 -1.03
C ALA A 113 1.95 15.50 -1.98
N TYR A 114 1.41 14.66 -2.87
CA TYR A 114 2.20 13.88 -3.85
C TYR A 114 1.59 14.02 -5.26
N PRO A 115 1.76 15.18 -5.91
CA PRO A 115 1.20 15.41 -7.24
C PRO A 115 1.77 14.41 -8.26
N GLY A 116 0.90 13.91 -9.15
CA GLY A 116 1.28 12.92 -10.17
C GLY A 116 1.53 11.50 -9.65
N LYS A 117 1.33 11.25 -8.35
CA LYS A 117 1.56 9.94 -7.73
C LYS A 117 0.31 9.40 -7.05
N VAL A 118 0.27 8.08 -6.89
CA VAL A 118 -0.77 7.34 -6.18
C VAL A 118 -0.15 6.48 -5.09
N VAL A 119 -0.89 6.28 -4.00
CA VAL A 119 -0.53 5.35 -2.92
C VAL A 119 -1.35 4.07 -3.08
N VAL A 120 -0.82 3.09 -3.82
CA VAL A 120 -1.43 1.77 -4.02
C VAL A 120 -1.42 0.99 -2.71
N LYS A 121 -2.51 0.28 -2.40
CA LYS A 121 -2.60 -0.61 -1.24
C LYS A 121 -2.11 -1.99 -1.63
N MET A 122 -1.06 -2.45 -0.95
CA MET A 122 -0.34 -3.65 -1.39
C MET A 122 -0.98 -4.95 -0.90
N GLY A 123 -1.93 -4.89 0.03
CA GLY A 123 -2.56 -6.08 0.62
C GLY A 123 -3.36 -6.94 -0.37
N MET A 124 -3.71 -6.42 -1.54
CA MET A 124 -4.38 -7.17 -2.62
C MET A 124 -3.42 -7.88 -3.58
N MET A 125 -2.10 -7.66 -3.42
CA MET A 125 -1.10 -8.22 -4.32
C MET A 125 -0.74 -9.64 -3.89
N PRO A 126 -0.49 -10.56 -4.84
CA PRO A 126 -0.11 -11.95 -4.52
C PRO A 126 1.24 -12.05 -3.79
N ARG A 127 2.09 -11.02 -3.97
CA ARG A 127 3.35 -10.84 -3.27
C ARG A 127 3.62 -9.35 -3.08
N ILE A 128 4.16 -9.00 -1.91
CA ILE A 128 4.56 -7.64 -1.57
C ILE A 128 6.10 -7.60 -1.49
N PRO A 129 6.76 -6.59 -2.08
CA PRO A 129 8.21 -6.40 -1.93
C PRO A 129 8.58 -6.00 -0.50
N GLN A 130 9.85 -6.18 -0.11
CA GLN A 130 10.35 -5.65 1.16
C GLN A 130 10.20 -4.12 1.16
N PRO A 131 9.59 -3.52 2.20
CA PRO A 131 9.38 -2.08 2.25
C PRO A 131 10.71 -1.32 2.40
N GLU A 132 10.77 -0.12 1.84
CA GLU A 132 11.92 0.79 1.96
C GLU A 132 12.01 1.38 3.37
N MET A 133 10.86 1.65 3.98
CA MET A 133 10.78 2.29 5.29
C MET A 133 9.41 2.13 5.95
N GLU A 134 9.34 2.57 7.20
CA GLU A 134 8.11 2.76 7.94
C GLU A 134 7.90 4.23 8.30
N GLY A 135 6.67 4.72 8.16
CA GLY A 135 6.25 6.05 8.61
C GLY A 135 5.30 5.98 9.81
N PHE A 136 5.18 7.10 10.53
CA PHE A 136 4.45 7.21 11.79
C PHE A 136 4.95 6.23 12.87
N GLY A 137 6.27 6.03 12.94
CA GLY A 137 6.92 5.16 13.93
C GLY A 137 6.56 5.46 15.38
N LEU A 138 6.28 6.73 15.71
CA LEU A 138 5.79 7.12 17.04
C LEU A 138 4.44 6.49 17.43
N HIS A 139 3.68 5.99 16.46
CA HIS A 139 2.39 5.33 16.68
C HIS A 139 2.47 3.81 16.64
N ARG A 140 3.68 3.24 16.55
CA ARG A 140 3.88 1.80 16.69
C ARG A 140 3.43 1.34 18.07
N HIS A 141 2.89 0.13 18.15
CA HIS A 141 2.61 -0.50 19.43
C HIS A 141 3.90 -1.09 20.00
N GLU A 142 4.05 -1.07 21.32
CA GLU A 142 5.25 -1.51 22.05
C GLU A 142 5.62 -2.98 21.76
N TRP A 143 4.64 -3.82 21.44
CA TRP A 143 4.82 -5.23 21.11
C TRP A 143 5.25 -5.50 19.66
N GLN A 144 5.29 -4.49 18.78
CA GLN A 144 5.64 -4.70 17.37
C GLN A 144 7.14 -4.99 17.20
N GLY A 145 7.45 -6.08 16.51
CA GLY A 145 8.81 -6.36 16.03
C GLY A 145 9.27 -5.38 14.94
N THR A 146 10.56 -5.41 14.63
CA THR A 146 11.18 -4.60 13.58
C THR A 146 11.50 -5.45 12.35
N HIS A 147 11.55 -4.80 11.19
CA HIS A 147 11.99 -5.43 9.95
C HIS A 147 13.47 -5.11 9.70
N GLU A 148 14.29 -6.14 9.49
CA GLU A 148 15.71 -5.96 9.21
C GLU A 148 15.94 -5.07 7.98
N GLY A 149 16.85 -4.11 8.09
CA GLY A 149 17.19 -3.19 7.00
C GLY A 149 16.14 -2.14 6.66
N VAL A 150 15.02 -2.06 7.40
CA VAL A 150 13.94 -1.10 7.16
C VAL A 150 14.01 0.04 8.16
N GLN A 151 14.25 1.26 7.67
CA GLN A 151 14.30 2.45 8.51
C GLN A 151 12.91 2.85 9.01
N ILE A 152 12.81 3.28 10.27
CA ILE A 152 11.57 3.75 10.87
C ILE A 152 11.68 5.26 11.09
N TYR A 153 10.75 6.02 10.52
CA TYR A 153 10.66 7.47 10.67
C TYR A 153 9.58 7.84 11.67
N LYS A 154 9.82 8.86 12.49
CA LYS A 154 8.90 9.30 13.55
C LYS A 154 7.50 9.57 13.01
N ILE A 155 7.39 10.35 11.93
CA ILE A 155 6.12 10.75 11.30
C ILE A 155 6.15 10.54 9.79
N LYS A 156 6.92 11.35 9.05
CA LYS A 156 6.98 11.30 7.59
C LYS A 156 8.35 10.80 7.12
N TRP A 157 8.31 10.09 6.01
CA TRP A 157 9.48 9.49 5.38
C TRP A 157 9.81 10.15 4.03
N ALA A 158 8.82 10.81 3.41
CA ALA A 158 8.97 11.60 2.21
C ALA A 158 9.00 13.11 2.53
N GLY A 159 9.87 13.85 1.84
CA GLY A 159 10.06 15.30 2.03
C GLY A 159 11.26 15.67 2.89
N LEU A 160 11.46 16.98 3.09
CA LEU A 160 12.68 17.57 3.68
C LEU A 160 12.81 17.36 5.20
N GLU A 161 11.71 17.30 5.94
CA GLU A 161 11.72 17.23 7.41
C GLU A 161 11.48 15.78 7.90
N LYS A 162 12.24 14.83 7.37
CA LYS A 162 12.18 13.43 7.81
C LYS A 162 13.09 13.23 9.02
N GLU A 163 12.59 12.55 10.04
CA GLU A 163 13.34 12.28 11.27
C GLU A 163 13.27 10.78 11.60
N LEU A 164 14.42 10.15 11.80
CA LEU A 164 14.52 8.74 12.16
C LEU A 164 14.08 8.52 13.61
N MET A 165 13.48 7.37 13.87
CA MET A 165 13.35 6.84 15.22
C MET A 165 14.75 6.48 15.72
N SER A 166 15.12 6.99 16.90
CA SER A 166 16.32 6.60 17.64
C SER A 166 16.22 5.17 18.14
#